data_AF-A0A377RRB1-F1
#
_entry.id   AF-A0A377RRB1-F1
#
_cell.length_a   1.000
_cell.length_b   1.000
_cell.length_c   1.000
_cell.angle_alpha   90.00
_cell.angle_beta   90.00
_cell.angle_gamma   90.00
#
_symmetry.space_group_name_H-M   'P 1'
#
loop_
_entity.id
_entity.type
_entity.pdbx_description
1 polymer ?
#
loop_
_entity_poly.entity_id
_entity_poly.type
_entity_poly.pdbx_seq_one_letter_code
_entity_poly.pdbx_strand_id
1 'polypeptide(L)' 'MGNKDHSKGSSWHKWDLHVHTPYTYSNKEYQCSEEDFIQKLCDSEIDCIGLTNYFKFNEK' A
#
# COMPACT_ATOMS: atom_id res chain seq x y z
N MET A 1 -9.31 6.60 -18.55
CA MET A 1 -9.58 7.20 -17.22
C MET A 1 -9.52 8.70 -17.39
N GLY A 2 -10.61 9.42 -17.05
CA GLY A 2 -10.65 10.88 -17.21
C GLY A 2 -9.65 11.57 -16.29
N ASN A 3 -9.02 12.64 -16.75
CA ASN A 3 -8.12 13.48 -15.94
C ASN A 3 -8.81 13.84 -14.62
N LYS A 4 -8.32 13.27 -13.50
CA LYS A 4 -8.77 13.67 -12.16
C LYS A 4 -8.31 15.12 -11.96
N ASP A 5 -9.27 16.03 -11.87
CA ASP A 5 -9.00 17.44 -11.63
C ASP A 5 -8.62 17.64 -10.16
N HIS A 6 -7.31 17.66 -9.90
CA HIS A 6 -6.75 17.87 -8.56
C HIS A 6 -6.90 19.32 -8.05
N SER A 7 -7.51 20.24 -8.83
CA SER A 7 -7.72 21.63 -8.42
C SER A 7 -8.96 21.83 -7.51
N LYS A 8 -9.80 20.80 -7.35
CA LYS A 8 -10.94 20.84 -6.42
C LYS A 8 -10.53 20.33 -5.04
N GLY A 9 -10.54 21.23 -4.06
CA GLY A 9 -10.20 20.94 -2.65
C GLY A 9 -11.14 19.96 -1.92
N SER A 10 -12.19 19.45 -2.59
CA SER A 10 -13.09 18.44 -2.03
C SER A 10 -13.41 17.42 -3.11
N SER A 11 -12.58 16.39 -3.20
CA SER A 11 -12.76 15.24 -4.09
C SER A 11 -12.78 13.96 -3.26
N TRP A 12 -13.63 13.01 -3.64
CA TRP A 12 -13.63 11.68 -3.04
C TRP A 12 -12.49 10.85 -3.62
N HIS A 13 -11.74 10.18 -2.74
CA HIS A 13 -10.61 9.35 -3.09
C HIS A 13 -10.68 8.01 -2.35
N LYS A 14 -10.16 6.95 -2.97
CA LYS A 14 -10.09 5.62 -2.37
C LYS A 14 -8.75 5.48 -1.67
N TRP A 15 -8.75 5.24 -0.35
CA TRP A 15 -7.54 5.11 0.45
C TRP A 15 -7.48 3.76 1.16
N ASP A 16 -6.26 3.24 1.32
CA ASP A 16 -5.98 2.13 2.22
C ASP A 16 -4.77 2.48 3.10
N LEU A 17 -5.04 2.86 4.34
CA LEU A 17 -4.03 3.41 5.24
C LEU A 17 -3.26 2.32 6.02
N HIS A 18 -3.50 1.04 5.73
CA HIS A 18 -2.89 -0.07 6.47
C HIS A 18 -2.51 -1.23 5.54
N VAL A 19 -1.37 -1.08 4.86
CA VAL A 19 -0.82 -2.08 3.96
C VAL A 19 0.54 -2.55 4.46
N HIS A 20 0.79 -3.86 4.39
CA HIS A 20 2.11 -4.43 4.66
C HIS A 20 2.79 -4.81 3.35
N THR A 21 4.08 -4.53 3.23
CA THR A 21 4.91 -4.99 2.12
C THR A 21 5.24 -6.48 2.28
N PRO A 22 5.68 -7.15 1.21
CA PRO A 22 6.19 -8.54 1.28
C PRO A 22 7.38 -8.72 2.22
N TYR A 23 8.02 -7.62 2.65
CA TYR A 23 9.16 -7.60 3.56
C TYR A 23 8.79 -7.35 5.03
N THR A 24 7.51 -7.41 5.39
CA THR A 24 7.10 -7.28 6.79
C THR A 24 7.69 -8.39 7.67
N TYR A 25 7.97 -8.09 8.94
CA TYR A 25 8.60 -9.06 9.84
C TYR A 25 7.72 -10.30 10.11
N SER A 26 6.40 -10.08 10.20
CA SER A 26 5.39 -11.10 10.47
C SER A 26 4.82 -11.64 9.16
N ASN A 27 4.26 -12.86 9.17
CA ASN A 27 3.63 -13.49 7.99
C ASN A 27 4.58 -13.74 6.80
N LYS A 28 5.70 -14.43 7.05
CA LYS A 28 6.70 -14.77 6.00
C LYS A 28 6.22 -15.81 4.99
N GLU A 29 5.04 -16.39 5.16
CA GLU A 29 4.49 -17.41 4.23
C GLU A 29 3.97 -16.78 2.94
N TYR A 30 3.52 -15.53 2.99
CA TYR A 30 3.16 -14.77 1.80
C TYR A 30 4.43 -14.17 1.18
N GLN A 31 4.77 -14.63 -0.03
CA GLN A 31 5.92 -14.17 -0.78
C GLN A 31 5.46 -13.73 -2.17
N CYS A 32 5.79 -12.50 -2.56
CA CYS A 32 5.64 -12.01 -3.92
C CYS A 32 6.80 -11.07 -4.25
N SER A 33 6.98 -10.78 -5.54
CA SER A 33 7.92 -9.74 -5.96
C SER A 33 7.41 -8.35 -5.54
N GLU A 34 8.31 -7.37 -5.49
CA GLU A 34 7.93 -5.98 -5.26
C GLU A 34 7.09 -5.46 -6.43
N GLU A 35 7.41 -5.88 -7.65
CA GLU A 35 6.70 -5.53 -8.87
C GLU A 35 5.25 -6.01 -8.84
N ASP A 36 5.00 -7.27 -8.46
CA ASP A 36 3.64 -7.82 -8.35
C ASP A 36 2.83 -7.09 -7.27
N PHE A 37 3.47 -6.73 -6.15
CA PHE A 37 2.85 -5.95 -5.09
C PHE A 37 2.45 -4.55 -5.56
N ILE A 38 3.36 -3.82 -6.21
CA ILE A 38 3.11 -2.49 -6.75
C ILE A 38 2.02 -2.55 -7.82
N GLN A 39 2.08 -3.51 -8.73
CA GLN A 39 1.08 -3.66 -9.78
C GLN A 39 -0.31 -3.90 -9.18
N LYS A 40 -0.42 -4.71 -8.12
CA LYS A 40 -1.70 -4.95 -7.45
C LYS A 40 -2.27 -3.69 -6.81
N LEU A 41 -1.43 -2.81 -6.26
CA LEU A 41 -1.85 -1.52 -5.73
C LEU A 41 -2.37 -0.59 -6.84
N CYS A 42 -1.66 -0.53 -7.97
CA CYS A 42 -2.10 0.23 -9.14
C CYS A 42 -3.44 -0.27 -9.68
N ASP A 43 -3.58 -1.60 -9.84
CA ASP A 43 -4.81 -2.25 -10.32
C ASP A 43 -6.00 -2.05 -9.38
N SER A 44 -5.72 -1.82 -8.10
CA SER A 44 -6.75 -1.57 -7.08
C SER A 44 -7.34 -0.16 -7.13
N GLU A 45 -6.79 0.72 -7.99
CA GLU A 45 -7.22 2.12 -8.16
C GLU A 45 -7.26 2.90 -6.83
N ILE A 46 -6.33 2.60 -5.93
CA ILE A 46 -6.18 3.29 -4.64
C ILE A 46 -5.36 4.56 -4.87
N ASP A 47 -5.88 5.71 -4.44
CA ASP A 47 -5.24 7.01 -4.62
C ASP A 47 -4.09 7.25 -3.62
N CYS A 48 -4.18 6.63 -2.43
CA CYS A 48 -3.18 6.78 -1.37
C CYS A 48 -3.13 5.53 -0.49
N ILE A 49 -1.91 5.13 -0.14
CA ILE A 49 -1.69 4.05 0.83
C ILE A 49 -0.82 4.46 2.01
N GLY A 50 -1.06 3.82 3.15
CA GLY A 50 -0.15 3.81 4.30
C GLY A 50 0.59 2.49 4.39
N LEU A 51 1.92 2.50 4.27
CA LEU A 51 2.75 1.31 4.47
C LEU A 51 3.13 1.16 5.94
N THR A 52 2.67 0.08 6.58
CA THR A 52 2.72 -0.11 8.03
C THR A 52 3.28 -1.48 8.42
N ASN A 53 4.45 -1.85 7.89
CA ASN A 53 5.08 -3.13 8.22
C ASN A 53 5.21 -3.38 9.72
N TYR A 54 4.89 -4.60 10.14
CA TYR A 54 5.34 -5.08 11.45
C TYR A 54 6.87 -5.03 11.52
N PHE A 55 7.36 -4.40 12.57
CA PHE A 55 8.75 -4.45 13.00
C PHE A 55 8.81 -5.14 14.37
N LYS A 56 9.96 -5.73 14.70
CA LYS A 56 10.19 -6.35 16.00
C LYS A 56 11.55 -5.92 16.51
N PHE A 57 11.59 -5.37 17.72
CA PHE A 57 12.83 -5.26 18.47
C PHE A 57 13.15 -6.64 19.07
N ASN A 58 14.33 -7.17 18.75
CA ASN A 58 14.88 -8.31 19.46
C ASN A 58 15.86 -7.76 20.50
N GLU A 59 15.40 -7.64 21.75
CA GLU A 59 16.32 -7.49 22.88
C GLU A 59 16.90 -8.88 23.21
N LYS A 60 18.20 -8.90 23.52
CA LYS A 60 18.94 -10.11 23.93
C LYS A 60 18.65 -10.45 25.38
#